data_AF-A0A0M7B8I0-F1
#
_entry.id   AF-A0A0M7B8I0-F1
#
_cell.length_a   1.000
_cell.length_b   1.000
_cell.length_c   1.000
_cell.angle_alpha   90.00
_cell.angle_beta   90.00
_cell.angle_gamma   90.00
#
_symmetry.space_group_name_H-M   'P 1'
#
loop_
_entity.id
_entity.type
_entity.pdbx_description
1 polymer ?
#
loop_
_entity_poly.entity_id
_entity_poly.type
_entity_poly.pdbx_seq_one_letter_code
_entity_poly.pdbx_strand_id
1 'polypeptide(L)'
;MNADELEARLGLLPKGENEYRVTAWESTDLEFKRDMAVATFRKALKTIAAFANKNGGIIVFGVSDNPRMLVGLNGQVLDEGQQSEQIASVISPIPTTHFATLDIHGRAIGVLLVEPLSKPPAIAIKDLSGAQGTDNILRKGTVYTRRRGQTAPITGEEFSQLLLSRDERIRSEIFAYLGRGREIGFDQVVVADPRSDSEDGNEEMTFYLPATAASNMNVIDRGTLVQEGGAPAYKLVGNVQLSTPADKDPRNPKRPSDAVEEMRPTIVEVFGAAFPWSHFHLRRAAEHLGFWNQPEGDKTHTGVEPITGTTLYYARARDAVSQFARQTPDDFVEVVGSQKTQQAWKQSRTEVVDVDEPGGEG
;
A
#
# COMPACT_ATOMS: atom_id res chain seq x y z
N MET A 1 1.10 17.39 -26.30
CA MET A 1 0.39 18.45 -27.05
C MET A 1 1.41 19.11 -27.97
N ASN A 2 1.11 19.23 -29.26
CA ASN A 2 1.96 19.93 -30.25
C ASN A 2 1.39 21.33 -30.58
N ALA A 3 2.07 22.08 -31.45
CA ALA A 3 1.69 23.45 -31.81
C ALA A 3 0.31 23.52 -32.50
N ASP A 4 0.05 22.66 -33.48
CA ASP A 4 -1.22 22.62 -34.22
C ASP A 4 -2.42 22.31 -33.31
N GLU A 5 -2.24 21.34 -32.39
CA GLU A 5 -3.25 20.99 -31.37
C GLU A 5 -3.53 22.18 -30.45
N LEU A 6 -2.50 22.91 -30.04
CA LEU A 6 -2.66 24.09 -29.20
C LEU A 6 -3.36 25.22 -29.97
N GLU A 7 -2.96 25.51 -31.21
CA GLU A 7 -3.61 26.52 -32.05
C GLU A 7 -5.11 26.24 -32.22
N ALA A 8 -5.46 24.99 -32.53
CA ALA A 8 -6.84 24.55 -32.63
C ALA A 8 -7.59 24.72 -31.29
N ARG A 9 -6.94 24.42 -30.17
CA ARG A 9 -7.51 24.56 -28.83
C ARG A 9 -7.71 26.02 -28.41
N LEU A 10 -6.83 26.92 -28.83
CA LEU A 10 -6.92 28.36 -28.54
C LEU A 10 -7.96 29.07 -29.42
N GLY A 11 -8.11 28.61 -30.67
CA GLY A 11 -8.94 29.26 -31.67
C GLY A 11 -8.48 30.70 -31.92
N LEU A 12 -7.59 30.89 -32.89
CA LEU A 12 -6.95 32.19 -33.14
C LEU A 12 -7.69 32.97 -34.23
N LEU A 13 -8.10 34.20 -33.90
CA LEU A 13 -8.72 35.13 -34.84
C LEU A 13 -7.75 36.29 -35.15
N PRO A 14 -7.31 36.47 -36.41
CA PRO A 14 -6.47 37.60 -36.81
C PRO A 14 -7.16 38.94 -36.52
N LYS A 15 -6.41 39.90 -35.98
CA LYS A 15 -6.87 41.28 -35.71
C LYS A 15 -6.05 42.37 -36.40
N GLY A 16 -4.85 42.02 -36.87
CA GLY A 16 -3.93 42.90 -37.57
C GLY A 16 -2.71 42.10 -38.04
N GLU A 17 -1.69 42.79 -38.55
CA GLU A 17 -0.42 42.13 -38.87
C GLU A 17 0.19 41.52 -37.63
N ASN A 18 0.35 40.19 -37.65
CA ASN A 18 0.89 39.41 -36.55
C ASN A 18 0.13 39.57 -35.21
N GLU A 19 -1.12 40.00 -35.19
CA GLU A 19 -1.94 40.10 -33.98
C GLU A 19 -3.09 39.10 -34.00
N TYR A 20 -3.15 38.25 -32.98
CA TYR A 20 -4.15 37.18 -32.89
C TYR A 20 -4.92 37.28 -31.57
N ARG A 21 -6.25 37.26 -31.69
CA ARG A 21 -7.17 37.17 -30.56
C ARG A 21 -7.46 35.69 -30.27
N VAL A 22 -7.33 35.30 -29.01
CA VAL A 22 -7.73 33.97 -28.54
C VAL A 22 -9.25 33.97 -28.35
N THR A 23 -9.94 33.05 -29.04
CA THR A 23 -11.41 32.93 -29.00
C THR A 23 -11.89 31.91 -27.98
N ALA A 24 -11.07 30.89 -27.68
CA ALA A 24 -11.35 29.91 -26.65
C ALA A 24 -11.53 30.57 -25.29
N TRP A 25 -12.57 30.13 -24.58
CA TRP A 25 -12.86 30.56 -23.21
C TRP A 25 -12.13 29.67 -22.22
N GLU A 26 -11.75 30.24 -21.08
CA GLU A 26 -11.34 29.44 -19.95
C GLU A 26 -12.47 28.47 -19.56
N SER A 27 -12.09 27.22 -19.31
CA SER A 27 -13.01 26.11 -19.13
C SER A 27 -12.63 25.32 -17.88
N THR A 28 -13.21 24.13 -17.70
CA THR A 28 -12.87 23.23 -16.60
C THR A 28 -11.47 22.64 -16.70
N ASP A 29 -10.83 22.72 -17.88
CA ASP A 29 -9.55 22.09 -18.24
C ASP A 29 -8.61 23.06 -19.00
N LEU A 30 -8.95 24.35 -19.09
CA LEU A 30 -8.14 25.40 -19.74
C LEU A 30 -8.12 26.68 -18.89
N GLU A 31 -6.92 27.22 -18.69
CA GLU A 31 -6.64 28.50 -18.01
C GLU A 31 -5.60 29.29 -18.82
N PHE A 32 -5.73 30.60 -18.84
CA PHE A 32 -4.80 31.52 -19.47
C PHE A 32 -4.02 32.33 -18.43
N LYS A 33 -2.73 32.49 -18.69
CA LYS A 33 -1.85 33.38 -17.93
C LYS A 33 -1.02 34.23 -18.89
N ARG A 34 -0.76 35.47 -18.48
CA ARG A 34 -0.01 36.42 -19.30
C ARG A 34 1.45 36.03 -19.45
N ASP A 35 2.10 35.70 -18.34
CA ASP A 35 3.53 35.44 -18.26
C ASP A 35 3.80 34.30 -17.27
N MET A 36 5.05 33.83 -17.24
CA MET A 36 5.48 32.76 -16.35
C MET A 36 6.41 33.24 -15.24
N ALA A 37 6.23 34.49 -14.79
CA ALA A 37 6.94 34.99 -13.61
C ALA A 37 6.49 34.23 -12.35
N VAL A 38 7.35 34.17 -11.33
CA VAL A 38 7.10 33.50 -10.04
C VAL A 38 5.74 33.91 -9.44
N ALA A 39 5.40 35.19 -9.47
CA ALA A 39 4.14 35.69 -8.93
C ALA A 39 2.91 35.14 -9.70
N THR A 40 3.01 35.01 -11.02
CA THR A 40 1.94 34.48 -11.87
C THR A 40 1.81 32.97 -11.72
N PHE A 41 2.94 32.26 -11.66
CA PHE A 41 2.97 30.83 -11.42
C PHE A 41 2.40 30.48 -10.04
N ARG A 42 2.72 31.27 -9.00
CA ARG A 42 2.11 31.10 -7.67
C ARG A 42 0.58 31.20 -7.70
N LYS A 43 0.01 32.11 -8.50
CA LYS A 43 -1.45 32.16 -8.71
C LYS A 43 -1.98 30.94 -9.45
N ALA A 44 -1.20 30.37 -10.36
CA ALA A 44 -1.55 29.16 -11.10
C ALA A 44 -1.58 27.90 -10.22
N LEU A 45 -0.87 27.85 -9.09
CA LEU A 45 -0.88 26.71 -8.15
C LEU A 45 -2.29 26.29 -7.71
N LYS A 46 -3.19 27.26 -7.52
CA LYS A 46 -4.60 26.98 -7.21
C LYS A 46 -5.30 26.22 -8.34
N THR A 47 -5.05 26.62 -9.58
CA THR A 47 -5.59 25.97 -10.77
C THR A 47 -4.94 24.60 -11.01
N ILE A 48 -3.64 24.45 -10.74
CA ILE A 48 -2.94 23.16 -10.80
C ILE A 48 -3.60 22.16 -9.83
N ALA A 49 -3.81 22.54 -8.58
CA ALA A 49 -4.52 21.69 -7.61
C ALA A 49 -5.93 21.32 -8.08
N ALA A 50 -6.65 22.27 -8.70
CA ALA A 50 -8.01 22.05 -9.17
C ALA A 50 -8.10 21.13 -10.40
N PHE A 51 -7.18 21.26 -11.35
CA PHE A 51 -7.07 20.36 -12.50
C PHE A 51 -6.70 18.94 -12.06
N ALA A 52 -5.74 18.81 -11.15
CA ALA A 52 -5.29 17.53 -10.61
C ALA A 52 -6.42 16.76 -9.90
N ASN A 53 -7.37 17.47 -9.29
CA ASN A 53 -8.56 16.89 -8.62
C ASN A 53 -9.70 16.49 -9.58
N LYS A 54 -9.56 16.75 -10.87
CA LYS A 54 -10.56 16.43 -11.91
C LYS A 54 -9.89 15.63 -13.03
N ASN A 55 -10.10 16.01 -14.28
CA ASN A 55 -9.63 15.27 -15.46
C ASN A 55 -8.26 15.78 -15.96
N GLY A 56 -7.51 16.50 -15.12
CA GLY A 56 -6.35 17.27 -15.56
C GLY A 56 -6.76 18.56 -16.28
N GLY A 57 -5.80 19.16 -16.98
CA GLY A 57 -6.03 20.37 -17.76
C GLY A 57 -4.73 21.01 -18.24
N ILE A 58 -4.85 22.12 -18.96
CA ILE A 58 -3.72 22.90 -19.46
C ILE A 58 -3.78 24.34 -18.97
N ILE A 59 -2.64 24.86 -18.53
CA ILE A 59 -2.45 26.29 -18.29
C ILE A 59 -1.57 26.83 -19.41
N VAL A 60 -2.10 27.78 -20.18
CA VAL A 60 -1.40 28.39 -21.31
C VAL A 60 -0.89 29.77 -20.92
N PHE A 61 0.42 29.94 -20.97
CA PHE A 61 1.14 31.16 -20.67
C PHE A 61 1.48 31.92 -21.95
N GLY A 62 1.42 33.25 -21.91
CA GLY A 62 1.60 34.11 -23.10
C GLY A 62 0.28 34.57 -23.72
N VAL A 63 -0.82 34.56 -22.94
CA VAL A 63 -2.15 35.06 -23.34
C VAL A 63 -2.59 36.17 -22.38
N SER A 64 -2.88 37.36 -22.89
CA SER A 64 -3.38 38.47 -22.07
C SER A 64 -4.83 38.24 -21.63
N ASP A 65 -5.26 38.92 -20.56
CA ASP A 65 -6.60 38.71 -19.97
C ASP A 65 -7.69 39.54 -20.69
N ASN A 66 -7.51 40.86 -20.81
CA ASN A 66 -8.48 41.73 -21.48
C ASN A 66 -7.81 42.84 -22.31
N PRO A 67 -7.90 42.81 -23.65
CA PRO A 67 -8.47 41.74 -24.47
C PRO A 67 -7.63 40.44 -24.41
N ARG A 68 -8.25 39.29 -24.68
CA ARG A 68 -7.56 37.99 -24.80
C ARG A 68 -6.75 37.89 -26.08
N MET A 69 -5.47 38.27 -26.02
CA MET A 69 -4.56 38.30 -27.16
C MET A 69 -3.41 37.33 -26.95
N LEU A 70 -2.95 36.74 -28.04
CA LEU A 70 -1.71 35.96 -28.07
C LEU A 70 -0.52 36.94 -28.01
N VAL A 71 0.12 37.03 -26.84
CA VAL A 71 1.19 38.02 -26.59
C VAL A 71 2.59 37.40 -26.52
N GLY A 72 2.68 36.09 -26.27
CA GLY A 72 3.95 35.42 -26.08
C GLY A 72 4.51 35.57 -24.66
N LEU A 73 5.45 34.70 -24.31
CA LEU A 73 6.23 34.80 -23.08
C LEU A 73 7.23 35.94 -23.19
N ASN A 74 7.14 36.89 -22.25
CA ASN A 74 8.10 37.97 -22.11
C ASN A 74 8.84 37.79 -20.77
N GLY A 75 10.15 37.55 -20.82
CA GLY A 75 11.00 37.41 -19.63
C GLY A 75 11.41 35.98 -19.31
N GLN A 76 11.96 35.80 -18.10
CA GLN A 76 12.52 34.52 -17.67
C GLN A 76 11.42 33.51 -17.34
N VAL A 77 11.55 32.34 -17.96
CA VAL A 77 10.73 31.14 -17.74
C VAL A 77 11.26 30.45 -16.48
N LEU A 78 10.38 30.11 -15.54
CA LEU A 78 10.73 29.27 -14.39
C LEU A 78 11.26 27.91 -14.88
N ASP A 79 12.41 27.48 -14.37
CA ASP A 79 12.89 26.12 -14.66
C ASP A 79 12.02 25.05 -13.98
N GLU A 80 12.10 23.83 -14.46
CA GLU A 80 11.29 22.70 -13.99
C GLU A 80 11.49 22.41 -12.50
N GLY A 81 12.72 22.51 -11.99
CA GLY A 81 13.03 22.29 -10.58
C GLY A 81 12.34 23.32 -9.68
N GLN A 82 12.38 24.60 -10.06
CA GLN A 82 11.67 25.66 -9.37
C GLN A 82 10.15 25.46 -9.42
N GLN A 83 9.61 25.04 -10.57
CA GLN A 83 8.17 24.75 -10.70
C GLN A 83 7.76 23.63 -9.75
N SER A 84 8.48 22.50 -9.76
CA SER A 84 8.22 21.36 -8.88
C SER A 84 8.36 21.74 -7.40
N GLU A 85 9.37 22.51 -7.02
CA GLU A 85 9.55 22.98 -5.64
C GLU A 85 8.38 23.87 -5.20
N GLN A 86 7.95 24.83 -6.04
CA GLN A 86 6.79 25.66 -5.74
C GLN A 86 5.54 24.80 -5.52
N ILE A 87 5.28 23.79 -6.37
CA ILE A 87 4.11 22.90 -6.23
C ILE A 87 4.22 22.06 -4.95
N ALA A 88 5.33 21.35 -4.76
CA ALA A 88 5.56 20.45 -3.64
C ALA A 88 5.53 21.17 -2.28
N SER A 89 5.90 22.45 -2.27
CA SER A 89 5.92 23.24 -1.04
C SER A 89 4.52 23.52 -0.47
N VAL A 90 3.46 23.47 -1.30
CA VAL A 90 2.10 23.89 -0.92
C VAL A 90 0.97 22.91 -1.27
N ILE A 91 1.18 21.88 -2.09
CA ILE A 91 0.14 20.90 -2.50
C ILE A 91 0.60 19.48 -2.21
N SER A 92 -0.28 18.64 -1.66
CA SER A 92 -0.03 17.20 -1.44
C SER A 92 -1.28 16.34 -1.73
N PRO A 93 -1.17 15.17 -2.39
CA PRO A 93 0.03 14.69 -3.10
C PRO A 93 0.44 15.65 -4.23
N ILE A 94 1.72 15.63 -4.60
CA ILE A 94 2.28 16.51 -5.63
C ILE A 94 1.67 16.14 -6.98
N PRO A 95 0.94 17.05 -7.67
CA PRO A 95 0.44 16.80 -9.01
C PRO A 95 1.58 16.63 -10.00
N THR A 96 1.45 15.65 -10.91
CA THR A 96 2.37 15.50 -12.04
C THR A 96 2.07 16.57 -13.08
N THR A 97 3.12 17.29 -13.50
CA THR A 97 3.01 18.39 -14.47
C THR A 97 4.09 18.28 -15.54
N HIS A 98 3.75 18.60 -16.77
CA HIS A 98 4.69 18.65 -17.89
C HIS A 98 4.69 20.04 -18.50
N PHE A 99 5.85 20.68 -18.56
CA PHE A 99 6.00 22.00 -19.16
C PHE A 99 6.64 21.89 -20.55
N ALA A 100 6.08 22.63 -21.51
CA ALA A 100 6.64 22.76 -22.85
C ALA A 100 6.52 24.22 -23.32
N THR A 101 7.45 24.64 -24.18
CA THR A 101 7.34 25.91 -24.92
C THR A 101 7.12 25.60 -26.38
N LEU A 102 6.08 26.18 -26.97
CA LEU A 102 5.70 26.00 -28.37
C LEU A 102 5.77 27.34 -29.10
N ASP A 103 6.25 27.36 -30.35
CA ASP A 103 6.17 28.54 -31.20
C ASP A 103 4.81 28.57 -31.90
N ILE A 104 4.07 29.67 -31.73
CA ILE A 104 2.81 29.94 -32.42
C ILE A 104 2.92 31.32 -33.08
N HIS A 105 2.89 31.34 -34.42
CA HIS A 105 3.05 32.55 -35.22
C HIS A 105 4.26 33.42 -34.80
N GLY A 106 5.42 32.81 -34.53
CA GLY A 106 6.65 33.51 -34.13
C GLY A 106 6.64 34.01 -32.68
N ARG A 107 5.73 33.51 -31.85
CA ARG A 107 5.67 33.79 -30.41
C ARG A 107 5.88 32.52 -29.61
N ALA A 108 6.77 32.58 -28.63
CA ALA A 108 6.94 31.50 -27.65
C ALA A 108 5.75 31.47 -26.67
N ILE A 109 5.04 30.35 -26.62
CA ILE A 109 3.87 30.10 -25.76
C ILE A 109 4.22 28.98 -24.79
N GLY A 110 4.02 29.23 -23.49
CA GLY A 110 4.25 28.23 -22.45
C GLY A 110 3.00 27.38 -22.25
N VAL A 111 3.17 26.06 -22.13
CA VAL A 111 2.09 25.11 -21.88
C VAL A 111 2.48 24.28 -20.67
N LEU A 112 1.68 24.37 -19.61
CA LEU A 112 1.78 23.48 -18.47
C LEU A 112 0.60 22.51 -18.50
N LEU A 113 0.88 21.26 -18.85
CA LEU A 113 -0.06 20.16 -18.73
C LEU A 113 -0.08 19.67 -17.28
N VAL A 114 -1.28 19.54 -16.71
CA VAL A 114 -1.50 18.97 -15.38
C VAL A 114 -2.25 17.66 -15.55
N GLU A 115 -1.68 16.57 -15.06
CA GLU A 115 -2.32 15.27 -15.11
C GLU A 115 -3.38 15.10 -14.01
N PRO A 116 -4.45 14.32 -14.26
CA PRO A 116 -5.35 13.92 -13.19
C PRO A 116 -4.62 13.06 -12.17
N LEU A 117 -4.88 13.28 -10.88
CA LEU A 117 -4.34 12.40 -9.85
C LEU A 117 -4.94 11.00 -9.99
N SER A 118 -4.08 9.99 -9.89
CA SER A 118 -4.53 8.60 -9.77
C SER A 118 -5.39 8.40 -8.53
N LYS A 119 -5.01 9.02 -7.40
CA LYS A 119 -5.72 8.93 -6.11
C LYS A 119 -6.04 10.34 -5.58
N PRO A 120 -7.11 10.98 -6.06
CA PRO A 120 -7.51 12.29 -5.56
C PRO A 120 -7.98 12.21 -4.08
N PRO A 121 -7.96 13.31 -3.33
CA PRO A 121 -7.65 14.67 -3.78
C PRO A 121 -6.22 15.16 -3.47
N ALA A 122 -5.70 16.06 -4.32
CA ALA A 122 -4.71 17.07 -3.98
C ALA A 122 -5.32 18.11 -3.02
N ILE A 123 -4.60 18.35 -1.92
CA ILE A 123 -4.98 19.24 -0.84
C ILE A 123 -3.90 20.32 -0.70
N ALA A 124 -4.29 21.56 -0.49
CA ALA A 124 -3.36 22.60 -0.10
C ALA A 124 -2.85 22.34 1.33
N ILE A 125 -1.53 22.22 1.52
CA ILE A 125 -0.91 21.91 2.81
C ILE A 125 -0.36 23.14 3.54
N LYS A 126 -0.30 24.29 2.87
CA LYS A 126 0.10 25.58 3.44
C LYS A 126 -0.79 26.69 2.90
N ASP A 127 -0.95 27.75 3.70
CA ASP A 127 -1.55 28.99 3.24
C ASP A 127 -0.58 29.70 2.28
N LEU A 128 -1.11 30.29 1.21
CA LEU A 128 -0.33 31.06 0.25
C LEU A 128 -1.11 32.31 -0.13
N SER A 129 -0.52 33.48 0.16
CA SER A 129 -1.05 34.78 -0.25
C SER A 129 -0.27 35.34 -1.45
N GLY A 130 -0.92 36.20 -2.23
CA GLY A 130 -0.30 36.94 -3.31
C GLY A 130 0.73 37.97 -2.81
N ALA A 131 1.46 38.58 -3.75
CA ALA A 131 2.57 39.50 -3.45
C ALA A 131 2.22 40.70 -2.55
N GLN A 132 0.95 41.12 -2.51
CA GLN A 132 0.47 42.21 -1.64
C GLN A 132 -0.30 41.73 -0.41
N GLY A 133 -0.31 40.42 -0.11
CA GLY A 133 -0.93 39.85 1.09
C GLY A 133 -2.46 39.84 1.12
N THR A 134 -3.13 40.51 0.17
CA THR A 134 -4.59 40.64 0.11
C THR A 134 -5.30 39.50 -0.62
N ASP A 135 -4.62 38.84 -1.57
CA ASP A 135 -5.19 37.75 -2.36
C ASP A 135 -4.83 36.42 -1.73
N ASN A 136 -5.80 35.74 -1.12
CA ASN A 136 -5.61 34.41 -0.54
C ASN A 136 -5.69 33.35 -1.65
N ILE A 137 -4.53 32.96 -2.18
CA ILE A 137 -4.42 32.04 -3.32
C ILE A 137 -4.80 30.62 -2.87
N LEU A 138 -4.13 30.13 -1.82
CA LEU A 138 -4.37 28.81 -1.23
C LEU A 138 -4.61 28.93 0.26
N ARG A 139 -5.56 28.14 0.75
CA ARG A 139 -5.85 27.96 2.17
C ARG A 139 -5.51 26.53 2.57
N LYS A 140 -4.72 26.37 3.62
CA LYS A 140 -4.34 25.07 4.18
C LYS A 140 -5.60 24.22 4.48
N GLY A 141 -5.52 22.94 4.16
CA GLY A 141 -6.60 21.96 4.32
C GLY A 141 -7.70 22.05 3.27
N THR A 142 -7.57 22.91 2.27
CA THR A 142 -8.63 23.13 1.27
C THR A 142 -8.35 22.30 0.01
N VAL A 143 -9.39 21.61 -0.47
CA VAL A 143 -9.44 20.99 -1.79
C VAL A 143 -10.09 21.96 -2.77
N TYR A 144 -9.44 22.15 -3.92
CA TYR A 144 -9.92 23.05 -4.96
C TYR A 144 -10.49 22.25 -6.14
N THR A 145 -11.50 22.84 -6.78
CA THR A 145 -12.12 22.34 -8.01
C THR A 145 -12.31 23.51 -8.96
N ARG A 146 -12.33 23.22 -10.27
CA ARG A 146 -12.55 24.23 -11.30
C ARG A 146 -13.92 24.06 -11.94
N ARG A 147 -14.67 25.16 -12.01
CA ARG A 147 -16.04 25.21 -12.52
C ARG A 147 -16.15 26.38 -13.49
N ARG A 148 -16.46 26.09 -14.76
CA ARG A 148 -16.73 27.12 -15.80
C ARG A 148 -15.67 28.24 -15.84
N GLY A 149 -14.39 27.88 -15.80
CA GLY A 149 -13.28 28.85 -15.83
C GLY A 149 -12.92 29.47 -14.47
N GLN A 150 -13.59 29.11 -13.38
CA GLN A 150 -13.29 29.62 -12.04
C GLN A 150 -12.83 28.52 -11.09
N THR A 151 -11.74 28.80 -10.36
CA THR A 151 -11.18 27.89 -9.37
C THR A 151 -11.65 28.26 -7.95
N ALA A 152 -12.34 27.34 -7.30
CA ALA A 152 -12.97 27.56 -5.99
C ALA A 152 -12.82 26.34 -5.06
N PRO A 153 -12.94 26.51 -3.73
CA PRO A 153 -13.04 25.39 -2.81
C PRO A 153 -14.17 24.43 -3.19
N ILE A 154 -13.92 23.14 -3.01
CA ILE A 154 -14.93 22.10 -3.19
C ILE A 154 -16.03 22.23 -2.13
N THR A 155 -17.27 21.87 -2.47
CA THR A 155 -18.35 21.74 -1.46
C THR A 155 -18.24 20.41 -0.70
N GLY A 156 -18.95 20.28 0.42
CA GLY A 156 -19.01 19.01 1.17
C GLY A 156 -19.64 17.86 0.37
N GLU A 157 -20.59 18.18 -0.51
CA GLU A 157 -21.19 17.22 -1.44
C GLU A 157 -20.18 16.76 -2.49
N GLU A 158 -19.50 17.70 -3.15
CA GLU A 158 -18.47 17.38 -4.14
C GLU A 158 -17.31 16.59 -3.52
N PHE A 159 -16.94 16.88 -2.26
CA PHE A 159 -15.92 16.12 -1.53
C PHE A 159 -16.38 14.69 -1.25
N SER A 160 -17.62 14.49 -0.76
CA SER A 160 -18.20 13.16 -0.55
C SER A 160 -18.24 12.35 -1.84
N GLN A 161 -18.67 12.96 -2.95
CA GLN A 161 -18.71 12.31 -4.27
C GLN A 161 -17.31 11.95 -4.77
N LEU A 162 -16.31 12.80 -4.53
CA LEU A 162 -14.92 12.51 -4.87
C LEU A 162 -14.41 11.28 -4.12
N LEU A 163 -14.68 11.17 -2.82
CA LEU A 163 -14.28 9.99 -2.02
C LEU A 163 -15.00 8.72 -2.47
N LEU A 164 -16.32 8.79 -2.68
CA LEU A 164 -17.11 7.65 -3.16
C LEU A 164 -16.62 7.15 -4.53
N SER A 165 -16.34 8.07 -5.45
CA SER A 165 -15.82 7.73 -6.78
C SER A 165 -14.44 7.06 -6.69
N ARG A 166 -13.58 7.54 -5.77
CA ARG A 166 -12.28 6.92 -5.52
C ARG A 166 -12.42 5.49 -4.99
N ASP A 167 -13.30 5.28 -4.02
CA ASP A 167 -13.51 3.98 -3.41
C ASP A 167 -14.17 3.00 -4.40
N GLU A 168 -15.07 3.48 -5.26
CA GLU A 168 -15.66 2.72 -6.38
C GLU A 168 -14.59 2.28 -7.39
N ARG A 169 -13.66 3.17 -7.75
CA ARG A 169 -12.55 2.83 -8.66
C ARG A 169 -11.65 1.75 -8.07
N ILE A 170 -11.24 1.89 -6.81
CA ILE A 170 -10.43 0.90 -6.11
C ILE A 170 -11.16 -0.45 -6.05
N ARG A 171 -12.45 -0.45 -5.72
CA ARG A 171 -13.25 -1.66 -5.66
C ARG A 171 -13.41 -2.32 -7.04
N SER A 172 -13.61 -1.54 -8.09
CA SER A 172 -13.68 -2.02 -9.47
C SER A 172 -12.35 -2.65 -9.91
N GLU A 173 -11.22 -2.02 -9.57
CA GLU A 173 -9.87 -2.56 -9.83
C GLU A 173 -9.67 -3.91 -9.11
N ILE A 174 -10.00 -3.99 -7.82
CA ILE A 174 -9.92 -5.25 -7.04
C ILE A 174 -10.79 -6.33 -7.67
N PHE A 175 -12.04 -6.03 -8.01
CA PHE A 175 -12.93 -7.01 -8.63
C PHE A 175 -12.46 -7.45 -10.01
N ALA A 176 -11.85 -6.57 -10.80
CA ALA A 176 -11.24 -6.95 -12.07
C ALA A 176 -10.11 -7.98 -11.87
N TYR A 177 -9.24 -7.78 -10.87
CA TYR A 177 -8.20 -8.76 -10.52
C TYR A 177 -8.78 -10.07 -10.01
N LEU A 178 -9.80 -10.02 -9.15
CA LEU A 178 -10.48 -11.23 -8.65
C LEU A 178 -11.21 -11.99 -9.77
N GLY A 179 -11.83 -11.28 -10.72
CA GLY A 179 -12.45 -11.87 -11.90
C GLY A 179 -11.44 -12.64 -12.74
N ARG A 180 -10.29 -12.01 -13.05
CA ARG A 180 -9.17 -12.66 -13.75
C ARG A 180 -8.64 -13.87 -12.99
N GLY A 181 -8.49 -13.75 -11.67
CA GLY A 181 -8.04 -14.87 -10.84
C GLY A 181 -9.03 -16.02 -10.79
N ARG A 182 -10.35 -15.74 -10.83
CA ARG A 182 -11.39 -16.76 -10.93
C ARG A 182 -11.37 -17.47 -12.30
N GLU A 183 -11.13 -16.73 -13.39
CA GLU A 183 -11.03 -17.31 -14.74
C GLU A 183 -9.82 -18.23 -14.90
N ILE A 184 -8.68 -17.87 -14.30
CA ILE A 184 -7.42 -18.63 -14.37
C ILE A 184 -7.40 -19.77 -13.33
N GLY A 185 -7.97 -19.55 -12.14
CA GLY A 185 -7.75 -20.34 -10.94
C GLY A 185 -6.72 -19.66 -10.02
N PHE A 186 -7.11 -19.34 -8.78
CA PHE A 186 -6.23 -18.63 -7.84
C PHE A 186 -5.00 -19.45 -7.41
N ASP A 187 -5.02 -20.77 -7.61
CA ASP A 187 -3.90 -21.68 -7.44
C ASP A 187 -2.87 -21.59 -8.59
N GLN A 188 -3.15 -20.83 -9.65
CA GLN A 188 -2.24 -20.62 -10.79
C GLN A 188 -1.83 -19.14 -10.96
N VAL A 189 -2.35 -18.23 -10.15
CA VAL A 189 -2.05 -16.79 -10.23
C VAL A 189 -0.82 -16.43 -9.40
N VAL A 190 0.05 -15.60 -9.97
CA VAL A 190 1.23 -15.05 -9.30
C VAL A 190 1.03 -13.54 -9.09
N VAL A 191 1.28 -13.06 -7.88
CA VAL A 191 1.35 -11.63 -7.58
C VAL A 191 2.82 -11.22 -7.53
N ALA A 192 3.20 -10.24 -8.33
CA ALA A 192 4.55 -9.69 -8.30
C ALA A 192 4.58 -8.32 -7.65
N ASP A 193 5.52 -8.12 -6.73
CA ASP A 193 5.80 -6.86 -6.08
C ASP A 193 7.15 -6.30 -6.58
N PRO A 194 7.13 -5.26 -7.43
CA PRO A 194 8.35 -4.66 -7.98
C PRO A 194 9.01 -3.66 -7.03
N ARG A 195 8.46 -3.44 -5.83
CA ARG A 195 9.04 -2.50 -4.86
C ARG A 195 10.30 -3.11 -4.26
N SER A 196 11.46 -2.70 -4.76
CA SER A 196 12.77 -3.08 -4.20
C SER A 196 13.13 -2.13 -3.05
N ASP A 197 13.28 -2.66 -1.83
CA ASP A 197 13.75 -1.92 -0.65
C ASP A 197 15.30 -1.90 -0.55
N SER A 198 15.99 -2.26 -1.63
CA SER A 198 17.44 -2.46 -1.65
C SER A 198 18.19 -1.18 -2.03
N GLU A 199 19.01 -0.67 -1.10
CA GLU A 199 19.91 0.47 -1.30
C GLU A 199 21.02 0.21 -2.35
N ASP A 200 21.24 -1.05 -2.74
CA ASP A 200 22.34 -1.49 -3.62
C ASP A 200 22.04 -1.45 -5.14
N GLY A 201 20.91 -0.88 -5.57
CA GLY A 201 20.60 -0.67 -6.99
C GLY A 201 20.28 -1.93 -7.81
N ASN A 202 20.07 -3.08 -7.16
CA ASN A 202 19.46 -4.26 -7.79
C ASN A 202 17.94 -4.15 -7.70
N GLU A 203 17.24 -4.09 -8.83
CA GLU A 203 15.76 -4.16 -8.88
C GLU A 203 15.30 -5.58 -8.50
N GLU A 204 15.22 -5.87 -7.20
CA GLU A 204 14.69 -7.16 -6.72
C GLU A 204 13.16 -7.17 -6.78
N MET A 205 12.62 -8.02 -7.66
CA MET A 205 11.18 -8.28 -7.78
C MET A 205 10.79 -9.47 -6.89
N THR A 206 9.87 -9.26 -5.94
CA THR A 206 9.37 -10.33 -5.08
C THR A 206 8.13 -10.96 -5.72
N PHE A 207 8.13 -12.27 -5.92
CA PHE A 207 6.98 -13.00 -6.44
C PHE A 207 6.28 -13.76 -5.32
N TYR A 208 4.98 -13.56 -5.18
CA TYR A 208 4.08 -14.31 -4.30
C TYR A 208 3.30 -15.30 -5.18
N LEU A 209 3.55 -16.60 -5.01
CA LEU A 209 2.93 -17.63 -5.83
C LEU A 209 2.49 -18.84 -5.00
N PRO A 210 1.33 -19.44 -5.32
CA PRO A 210 0.92 -20.71 -4.74
C PRO A 210 1.83 -21.86 -5.20
N ALA A 211 1.93 -22.92 -4.39
CA ALA A 211 2.84 -24.05 -4.63
C ALA A 211 2.62 -24.73 -5.99
N THR A 212 1.38 -24.77 -6.47
CA THR A 212 0.98 -25.30 -7.78
C THR A 212 1.48 -24.44 -8.95
N ALA A 213 1.50 -23.12 -8.81
CA ALA A 213 2.13 -22.25 -9.79
C ALA A 213 3.66 -22.43 -9.75
N ALA A 214 4.25 -22.61 -8.57
CA ALA A 214 5.68 -22.82 -8.39
C ALA A 214 6.17 -24.12 -9.05
N SER A 215 5.43 -25.22 -8.91
CA SER A 215 5.79 -26.52 -9.49
C SER A 215 5.82 -26.51 -11.01
N ASN A 216 5.07 -25.60 -11.64
CA ASN A 216 5.01 -25.45 -13.09
C ASN A 216 6.02 -24.44 -13.63
N MET A 217 6.80 -23.76 -12.76
CA MET A 217 7.80 -22.77 -13.16
C MET A 217 9.21 -23.38 -13.18
N ASN A 218 9.85 -23.36 -14.35
CA ASN A 218 11.29 -23.64 -14.47
C ASN A 218 12.08 -22.39 -14.03
N VAL A 219 12.40 -22.29 -12.74
CA VAL A 219 13.19 -21.18 -12.18
C VAL A 219 14.68 -21.44 -12.44
N ILE A 220 15.34 -20.55 -13.18
CA ILE A 220 16.79 -20.60 -13.45
C ILE A 220 17.51 -19.63 -12.51
N ASP A 221 18.34 -20.15 -11.61
CA ASP A 221 18.98 -19.39 -10.52
C ASP A 221 20.06 -18.39 -11.00
N ARG A 222 20.69 -18.66 -12.16
CA ARG A 222 21.51 -17.73 -12.96
C ARG A 222 21.97 -18.47 -14.21
N GLY A 223 21.66 -17.96 -15.40
CA GLY A 223 22.08 -18.58 -16.67
C GLY A 223 22.48 -17.55 -17.71
N THR A 224 23.71 -17.67 -18.22
CA THR A 224 24.12 -17.06 -19.49
C THR A 224 23.44 -17.84 -20.61
N LEU A 225 22.54 -17.20 -21.35
CA LEU A 225 21.84 -17.81 -22.50
C LEU A 225 22.86 -18.06 -23.62
N VAL A 226 23.17 -19.33 -23.89
CA VAL A 226 23.70 -19.76 -25.18
C VAL A 226 22.59 -20.56 -25.85
N GLN A 227 22.00 -19.99 -26.90
CA GLN A 227 20.91 -20.60 -27.65
C GLN A 227 21.45 -21.70 -28.56
N GLU A 228 21.03 -22.95 -28.35
CA GLU A 228 20.66 -23.87 -29.43
C GLU A 228 19.50 -24.77 -28.95
N GLY A 229 18.36 -24.74 -29.65
CA GLY A 229 17.32 -25.77 -29.53
C GLY A 229 16.20 -25.54 -28.51
N GLY A 230 15.35 -24.53 -28.75
CA GLY A 230 13.89 -24.61 -28.59
C GLY A 230 13.25 -25.10 -27.27
N ALA A 231 12.97 -24.16 -26.36
CA ALA A 231 11.74 -24.06 -25.55
C ALA A 231 11.70 -22.65 -24.90
N PRO A 232 10.54 -22.00 -24.70
CA PRO A 232 10.49 -20.69 -24.03
C PRO A 232 10.88 -20.84 -22.56
N ALA A 233 12.08 -20.37 -22.20
CA ALA A 233 12.55 -20.28 -20.81
C ALA A 233 12.40 -18.84 -20.31
N TYR A 234 11.67 -18.64 -19.21
CA TYR A 234 11.53 -17.34 -18.57
C TYR A 234 12.70 -17.10 -17.62
N LYS A 235 13.43 -15.99 -17.81
CA LYS A 235 14.53 -15.57 -16.94
C LYS A 235 13.97 -14.74 -15.78
N LEU A 236 13.84 -15.34 -14.60
CA LEU A 236 13.53 -14.65 -13.35
C LEU A 236 14.84 -14.33 -12.64
N VAL A 237 15.17 -13.05 -12.48
CA VAL A 237 16.33 -12.61 -11.69
C VAL A 237 15.77 -11.92 -10.45
N GLY A 238 15.89 -12.54 -9.28
CA GLY A 238 15.40 -11.99 -8.01
C GLY A 238 15.24 -13.05 -6.92
N ASN A 239 15.13 -12.60 -5.67
CA ASN A 239 14.84 -13.47 -4.54
C ASN A 239 13.39 -13.98 -4.64
N VAL A 240 13.20 -15.24 -5.05
CA VAL A 240 11.88 -15.88 -5.06
C VAL A 240 11.53 -16.28 -3.63
N GLN A 241 10.80 -15.42 -2.90
CA GLN A 241 10.19 -15.82 -1.64
C GLN A 241 8.91 -16.62 -1.91
N LEU A 242 9.01 -17.93 -1.76
CA LEU A 242 7.86 -18.82 -1.71
C LEU A 242 7.10 -18.61 -0.40
N SER A 243 6.32 -17.54 -0.30
CA SER A 243 5.41 -17.37 0.83
C SER A 243 4.06 -17.96 0.47
N THR A 244 3.61 -18.95 1.24
CA THR A 244 2.19 -19.31 1.21
C THR A 244 1.42 -18.25 2.00
N PRO A 245 0.13 -18.00 1.71
CA PRO A 245 -0.70 -17.06 2.50
C PRO A 245 -0.71 -17.36 4.01
N ALA A 246 -0.26 -18.54 4.43
CA ALA A 246 -0.12 -18.95 5.82
C ALA A 246 0.99 -18.20 6.58
N ASP A 247 2.03 -17.71 5.91
CA ASP A 247 3.18 -17.06 6.57
C ASP A 247 2.83 -15.68 7.19
N LYS A 248 1.69 -15.10 6.78
CA LYS A 248 1.12 -13.87 7.37
C LYS A 248 -0.30 -14.09 7.92
N ASP A 249 -0.66 -15.32 8.28
CA ASP A 249 -1.96 -15.58 8.93
C ASP A 249 -1.95 -14.94 10.34
N PRO A 250 -2.86 -13.99 10.64
CA PRO A 250 -2.90 -13.31 11.93
C PRO A 250 -3.15 -14.25 13.11
N ARG A 251 -3.59 -15.49 12.86
CA ARG A 251 -3.73 -16.55 13.88
C ARG A 251 -2.39 -17.18 14.26
N ASN A 252 -1.31 -16.89 13.53
CA ASN A 252 0.05 -17.42 13.71
C ASN A 252 0.05 -18.97 13.84
N PRO A 253 -0.36 -19.69 12.78
CA PRO A 253 -0.43 -21.14 12.77
C PRO A 253 0.96 -21.75 12.91
N LYS A 254 1.10 -22.69 13.85
CA LYS A 254 2.31 -23.49 14.03
C LYS A 254 1.97 -24.96 13.83
N ARG A 255 2.90 -25.71 13.22
CA ARG A 255 2.84 -27.18 13.21
C ARG A 255 3.05 -27.70 14.64
N PRO A 256 2.69 -28.95 14.95
CA PRO A 256 2.76 -29.47 16.32
C PRO A 256 4.18 -29.44 16.88
N SER A 257 5.21 -29.69 16.07
CA SER A 257 6.62 -29.58 16.47
C SER A 257 6.98 -28.16 16.90
N ASP A 258 6.63 -27.18 16.09
CA ASP A 258 7.04 -25.79 16.29
C ASP A 258 6.28 -25.17 17.47
N ALA A 259 5.00 -25.54 17.64
CA ALA A 259 4.20 -25.16 18.79
C ALA A 259 4.76 -25.71 20.10
N VAL A 260 5.23 -26.97 20.10
CA VAL A 260 5.87 -27.59 21.27
C VAL A 260 7.16 -26.88 21.65
N GLU A 261 8.01 -26.57 20.67
CA GLU A 261 9.27 -25.84 20.92
C GLU A 261 9.01 -24.42 21.45
N GLU A 262 8.04 -23.70 20.88
CA GLU A 262 7.66 -22.36 21.34
C GLU A 262 7.16 -22.37 22.79
N MET A 263 6.42 -23.40 23.19
CA MET A 263 5.86 -23.54 24.54
C MET A 263 6.84 -24.12 25.56
N ARG A 264 7.98 -24.66 25.12
CA ARG A 264 8.95 -25.36 25.98
C ARG A 264 9.43 -24.51 27.17
N PRO A 265 9.77 -23.21 27.03
CA PRO A 265 10.19 -22.40 28.16
C PRO A 265 9.13 -22.34 29.28
N THR A 266 7.86 -22.16 28.92
CA THR A 266 6.75 -22.13 29.88
C THR A 266 6.56 -23.45 30.61
N ILE A 267 6.68 -24.57 29.90
CA ILE A 267 6.55 -25.90 30.51
C ILE A 267 7.71 -26.20 31.47
N VAL A 268 8.92 -25.81 31.10
CA VAL A 268 10.11 -25.95 31.96
C VAL A 268 10.01 -25.05 33.20
N GLU A 269 9.46 -23.84 33.06
CA GLU A 269 9.21 -22.94 34.19
C GLU A 269 8.26 -23.54 35.23
N VAL A 270 7.19 -24.22 34.79
CA VAL A 270 6.16 -24.78 35.68
C VAL A 270 6.55 -26.15 36.26
N PHE A 271 7.11 -27.03 35.43
CA PHE A 271 7.30 -28.45 35.79
C PHE A 271 8.77 -28.89 35.85
N GLY A 272 9.71 -28.02 35.49
CA GLY A 272 11.14 -28.31 35.42
C GLY A 272 11.58 -28.99 34.12
N ALA A 273 12.89 -28.96 33.87
CA ALA A 273 13.50 -29.45 32.61
C ALA A 273 13.33 -30.96 32.37
N ALA A 274 13.07 -31.74 33.42
CA ALA A 274 12.87 -33.18 33.33
C ALA A 274 11.44 -33.56 32.89
N PHE A 275 10.51 -32.61 32.82
CA PHE A 275 9.14 -32.89 32.43
C PHE A 275 9.04 -33.26 30.94
N PRO A 276 8.37 -34.38 30.59
CA PRO A 276 8.21 -34.78 29.20
C PRO A 276 7.26 -33.82 28.46
N TRP A 277 7.76 -33.15 27.42
CA TRP A 277 6.97 -32.26 26.57
C TRP A 277 7.18 -32.55 25.08
N SER A 278 6.08 -32.92 24.40
CA SER A 278 6.07 -33.32 22.99
C SER A 278 4.70 -33.07 22.37
N HIS A 279 4.56 -33.28 21.06
CA HIS A 279 3.30 -33.06 20.34
C HIS A 279 2.15 -33.93 20.87
N PHE A 280 2.43 -35.11 21.45
CA PHE A 280 1.42 -35.94 22.11
C PHE A 280 0.83 -35.26 23.36
N HIS A 281 1.66 -34.60 24.17
CA HIS A 281 1.21 -33.88 25.36
C HIS A 281 0.38 -32.65 24.98
N LEU A 282 0.85 -31.89 23.97
CA LEU A 282 0.12 -30.77 23.41
C LEU A 282 -1.24 -31.19 22.83
N ARG A 283 -1.31 -32.34 22.16
CA ARG A 283 -2.57 -32.91 21.64
C ARG A 283 -3.56 -33.22 22.77
N ARG A 284 -3.11 -33.91 23.83
CA ARG A 284 -3.96 -34.25 24.98
C ARG A 284 -4.49 -33.00 25.71
N ALA A 285 -3.63 -32.01 25.93
CA ALA A 285 -4.05 -30.75 26.53
C ALA A 285 -5.10 -30.02 25.67
N ALA A 286 -4.90 -29.97 24.36
CA ALA A 286 -5.85 -29.34 23.45
C ALA A 286 -7.19 -30.10 23.33
N GLU A 287 -7.18 -31.42 23.41
CA GLU A 287 -8.40 -32.24 23.47
C GLU A 287 -9.16 -31.99 24.77
N HIS A 288 -8.47 -31.94 25.91
CA HIS A 288 -9.07 -31.63 27.21
C HIS A 288 -9.72 -30.23 27.23
N LEU A 289 -9.08 -29.24 26.59
CA LEU A 289 -9.61 -27.88 26.43
C LEU A 289 -10.69 -27.76 25.33
N GLY A 290 -11.05 -28.86 24.66
CA GLY A 290 -12.14 -28.91 23.68
C GLY A 290 -11.81 -28.36 22.29
N PHE A 291 -10.53 -28.09 21.99
CA PHE A 291 -10.14 -27.52 20.69
C PHE A 291 -10.36 -28.49 19.52
N TRP A 292 -10.40 -29.79 19.82
CA TRP A 292 -10.56 -30.89 18.87
C TRP A 292 -11.90 -31.62 18.99
N ASN A 293 -12.94 -30.94 19.49
CA ASN A 293 -14.30 -31.49 19.48
C ASN A 293 -14.83 -31.75 18.04
N GLN A 294 -14.20 -31.15 17.03
CA GLN A 294 -14.43 -31.41 15.62
C GLN A 294 -13.13 -31.90 14.95
N PRO A 295 -13.19 -32.82 13.96
CA PRO A 295 -12.00 -33.33 13.27
C PRO A 295 -11.14 -32.23 12.61
N GLU A 296 -11.78 -31.17 12.14
CA GLU A 296 -11.14 -30.01 11.50
C GLU A 296 -10.61 -28.96 12.48
N GLY A 297 -10.82 -29.14 13.79
CA GLY A 297 -10.54 -28.14 14.81
C GLY A 297 -11.60 -27.03 14.88
N ASP A 298 -11.48 -26.16 15.87
CA ASP A 298 -12.47 -25.12 16.19
C ASP A 298 -12.27 -23.77 15.46
N LYS A 299 -11.30 -23.71 14.52
CA LYS A 299 -10.90 -22.54 13.71
C LYS A 299 -10.37 -21.34 14.52
N THR A 300 -10.38 -21.41 15.84
CA THR A 300 -10.00 -20.33 16.76
C THR A 300 -8.71 -20.64 17.49
N HIS A 301 -8.58 -21.87 17.98
CA HIS A 301 -7.42 -22.40 18.67
C HIS A 301 -6.68 -23.38 17.77
N THR A 302 -7.40 -24.22 17.03
CA THR A 302 -6.79 -25.26 16.18
C THR A 302 -7.42 -25.36 14.80
N GLY A 303 -6.71 -26.00 13.87
CA GLY A 303 -7.19 -26.25 12.52
C GLY A 303 -6.40 -27.33 11.81
N VAL A 304 -6.84 -27.69 10.61
CA VAL A 304 -6.12 -28.57 9.69
C VAL A 304 -5.75 -27.82 8.42
N GLU A 305 -4.54 -28.03 7.93
CA GLU A 305 -4.11 -27.50 6.63
C GLU A 305 -4.92 -28.17 5.52
N PRO A 306 -5.64 -27.41 4.66
CA PRO A 306 -6.61 -27.99 3.71
C PRO A 306 -6.03 -28.99 2.70
N ILE A 307 -4.73 -28.89 2.41
CA ILE A 307 -4.06 -29.67 1.35
C ILE A 307 -3.38 -30.91 1.93
N THR A 308 -2.64 -30.75 3.02
CA THR A 308 -1.84 -31.84 3.61
C THR A 308 -2.56 -32.57 4.73
N GLY A 309 -3.67 -32.00 5.25
CA GLY A 309 -4.32 -32.47 6.48
C GLY A 309 -3.49 -32.23 7.74
N THR A 310 -2.37 -31.49 7.65
CA THR A 310 -1.48 -31.26 8.79
C THR A 310 -2.21 -30.47 9.87
N THR A 311 -2.15 -30.97 11.10
CA THR A 311 -2.68 -30.27 12.26
C THR A 311 -1.93 -28.96 12.54
N LEU A 312 -2.68 -27.90 12.83
CA LEU A 312 -2.16 -26.57 13.16
C LEU A 312 -2.66 -26.12 14.55
N TYR A 313 -1.76 -25.46 15.27
CA TYR A 313 -2.04 -24.80 16.55
C TYR A 313 -1.85 -23.29 16.37
N TYR A 314 -2.92 -22.51 16.54
CA TYR A 314 -2.88 -21.05 16.49
C TYR A 314 -2.33 -20.48 17.81
N ALA A 315 -1.95 -19.20 17.81
CA ALA A 315 -1.42 -18.53 19.01
C ALA A 315 -2.34 -18.71 20.23
N ARG A 316 -3.65 -18.54 20.04
CA ARG A 316 -4.64 -18.71 21.11
C ARG A 316 -4.64 -20.10 21.74
N ALA A 317 -4.40 -21.17 20.96
CA ALA A 317 -4.28 -22.51 21.55
C ALA A 317 -3.06 -22.61 22.46
N ARG A 318 -1.92 -22.09 22.01
CA ARG A 318 -0.66 -22.15 22.76
C ARG A 318 -0.74 -21.34 24.04
N ASP A 319 -1.39 -20.18 23.99
CA ASP A 319 -1.67 -19.35 25.16
C ASP A 319 -2.59 -20.06 26.16
N ALA A 320 -3.69 -20.65 25.68
CA ALA A 320 -4.66 -21.34 26.54
C ALA A 320 -4.06 -22.59 27.20
N VAL A 321 -3.27 -23.39 26.47
CA VAL A 321 -2.57 -24.54 27.05
C VAL A 321 -1.49 -24.08 28.06
N SER A 322 -0.79 -22.98 27.78
CA SER A 322 0.17 -22.38 28.72
C SER A 322 -0.51 -21.87 29.99
N GLN A 323 -1.71 -21.30 29.88
CA GLN A 323 -2.52 -20.88 31.03
C GLN A 323 -3.01 -22.08 31.83
N PHE A 324 -3.47 -23.15 31.18
CA PHE A 324 -3.86 -24.39 31.84
C PHE A 324 -2.71 -24.98 32.66
N ALA A 325 -1.50 -25.06 32.07
CA ALA A 325 -0.30 -25.49 32.78
C ALA A 325 -0.01 -24.65 34.04
N ARG A 326 -0.13 -23.32 33.95
CA ARG A 326 0.19 -22.40 35.06
C ARG A 326 -0.87 -22.35 36.15
N GLN A 327 -2.15 -22.39 35.79
CA GLN A 327 -3.25 -22.15 36.73
C GLN A 327 -3.64 -23.42 37.49
N THR A 328 -3.61 -24.57 36.82
CA THR A 328 -3.98 -25.87 37.43
C THR A 328 -2.96 -26.95 37.07
N PRO A 329 -1.71 -26.84 37.61
CA PRO A 329 -0.61 -27.72 37.24
C PRO A 329 -0.87 -29.20 37.60
N ASP A 330 -1.63 -29.49 38.65
CA ASP A 330 -1.98 -30.88 39.02
C ASP A 330 -2.90 -31.51 37.97
N ASP A 331 -3.98 -30.81 37.61
CA ASP A 331 -4.91 -31.22 36.56
C ASP A 331 -4.19 -31.37 35.22
N PHE A 332 -3.27 -30.44 34.92
CA PHE A 332 -2.46 -30.51 33.71
C PHE A 332 -1.65 -31.80 33.64
N VAL A 333 -0.94 -32.18 34.72
CA VAL A 333 -0.13 -33.41 34.78
C VAL A 333 -1.02 -34.66 34.75
N GLU A 334 -2.20 -34.61 35.36
CA GLU A 334 -3.17 -35.70 35.26
C GLU A 334 -3.65 -35.92 33.82
N VAL A 335 -3.89 -34.83 33.08
CA VAL A 335 -4.36 -34.86 31.70
C VAL A 335 -3.27 -35.32 30.72
N VAL A 336 -2.05 -34.77 30.81
CA VAL A 336 -1.03 -35.00 29.78
C VAL A 336 -0.01 -36.06 30.16
N GLY A 337 0.27 -36.23 31.45
CA GLY A 337 1.36 -37.07 31.97
C GLY A 337 1.09 -38.56 31.86
N SER A 338 2.17 -39.35 31.77
CA SER A 338 2.10 -40.81 31.98
C SER A 338 1.88 -41.14 33.46
N GLN A 339 1.46 -42.38 33.80
CA GLN A 339 1.34 -42.81 35.20
C GLN A 339 2.64 -42.59 35.99
N LYS A 340 3.80 -42.86 35.36
CA LYS A 340 5.12 -42.60 35.95
C LYS A 340 5.35 -41.11 36.20
N THR A 341 4.99 -40.25 35.24
CA THR A 341 5.09 -38.79 35.36
C THR A 341 4.19 -38.25 36.47
N GLN A 342 2.96 -38.75 36.58
CA GLN A 342 2.02 -38.37 37.63
C GLN A 342 2.52 -38.79 39.03
N GLN A 343 3.11 -39.99 39.16
CA GLN A 343 3.70 -40.44 40.41
C GLN A 343 4.92 -39.60 40.81
N ALA A 344 5.81 -39.31 39.86
CA ALA A 344 6.97 -38.45 40.11
C ALA A 344 6.56 -37.03 40.52
N TRP A 345 5.52 -36.46 39.89
CA TRP A 345 4.98 -35.15 40.24
C TRP A 345 4.37 -35.11 41.65
N LYS A 346 3.63 -36.16 42.02
CA LYS A 346 3.08 -36.28 43.38
C LYS A 346 4.18 -36.38 44.44
N GLN A 347 5.23 -37.18 44.17
CA GLN A 347 6.38 -37.31 45.07
C GLN A 347 7.13 -35.99 45.26
N SER A 348 7.40 -35.24 44.18
CA SER A 348 8.06 -33.93 44.27
C SER A 348 7.25 -32.89 45.04
N ARG A 349 5.93 -33.07 45.16
CA ARG A 349 5.07 -32.19 45.96
C ARG A 349 4.99 -32.58 47.43
N THR A 350 5.09 -33.88 47.74
CA THR A 350 5.16 -34.34 49.14
C THR A 350 6.49 -33.96 49.78
N GLU A 351 7.60 -34.07 49.03
CA GLU A 351 8.93 -33.65 49.50
C GLU A 351 9.06 -32.14 49.76
N VAL A 352 8.26 -31.30 49.08
CA VAL A 352 8.21 -29.84 49.33
C VAL A 352 7.38 -29.51 50.58
N VAL A 353 6.43 -30.37 50.97
CA VAL A 353 5.58 -30.16 52.16
C VAL A 353 6.29 -30.64 53.45
N ASP A 354 7.13 -31.68 53.39
CA ASP A 354 7.88 -32.20 54.55
C ASP A 354 9.05 -31.31 55.02
N VAL A 355 9.41 -30.26 54.27
CA VAL A 355 10.51 -29.33 54.64
C VAL A 355 10.02 -28.17 55.53
N ASP A 356 8.70 -27.99 55.69
CA ASP A 356 8.10 -26.84 56.41
C ASP A 356 7.47 -27.21 57.77
N GLU A 357 7.67 -28.43 58.31
CA GLU A 357 7.32 -28.75 59.70
C GLU A 357 8.47 -28.38 60.66
N PRO A 358 8.31 -27.39 61.56
CA PRO A 358 9.27 -27.16 62.63
C PRO A 358 9.10 -28.28 63.66
N GLY A 359 10.06 -29.20 63.70
CA GLY A 359 10.19 -30.16 64.79
C GLY A 359 10.23 -29.42 66.12
N GLY A 360 9.13 -29.53 66.88
CA GLY A 360 9.15 -29.27 68.31
C GLY A 360 9.93 -30.39 68.99
N GLU A 361 10.95 -30.02 69.76
CA GLU A 361 11.23 -30.52 71.10
C GLU A 361 12.48 -29.83 71.66
N GLY A 362 12.34 -29.27 72.87
CA GLY A 362 13.35 -28.53 73.62
C GLY A 362 12.73 -27.59 74.63
#